data_AF-A0A1G7MUR5-F1
#
_entry.id   AF-A0A1G7MUR5-F1
#
_cell.length_a   1.000
_cell.length_b   1.000
_cell.length_c   1.000
_cell.angle_alpha   90.00
_cell.angle_beta   90.00
_cell.angle_gamma   90.00
#
_symmetry.space_group_name_H-M   'P 1'
#
loop_
_entity.id
_entity.type
_entity.pdbx_description
1 polymer ?
#
loop_
_entity_poly.entity_id
_entity_poly.type
_entity_poly.pdbx_seq_one_letter_code
_entity_poly.pdbx_strand_id
1 'polypeptide(L)'
;MINLLLHFYIVNKVKHIMQKKISLLTLIFVLGFSAWAVAQVQKSSPTNKEPITCQQLVPEVFGNYFLFTGFGLYPESSVWEKSNFKVGDTALYEAFEMINKDRQKIDSLKKLYPVAYMVESRPKSKVMLGLKLNPILTQYLSADAGPNAKYIINDSSNAILIALGINAANVNDYRYHVVASDGTEITTWLIPQLQQNYGAKKAYAFLGTYKYAGKQVQVEVKNIKDESIKEGVVLEWKR
;
A
#
# COMPACT_ATOMS: atom_id res chain seq x y z
N MET A 1 -53.39 -34.94 -10.26
CA MET A 1 -51.91 -34.82 -10.20
C MET A 1 -51.23 -34.50 -11.53
N ILE A 2 -51.76 -34.92 -12.69
CA ILE A 2 -51.13 -34.70 -14.01
C ILE A 2 -51.09 -33.22 -14.44
N ASN A 3 -52.08 -32.40 -14.04
CA ASN A 3 -52.15 -30.98 -14.45
C ASN A 3 -51.06 -30.07 -13.86
N LEU A 4 -50.46 -30.42 -12.71
CA LEU A 4 -49.42 -29.58 -12.09
C LEU A 4 -48.06 -29.72 -12.79
N LEU A 5 -47.75 -30.92 -13.29
CA LEU A 5 -46.48 -31.20 -13.96
C LEU A 5 -46.39 -30.51 -15.33
N LEU A 6 -47.51 -30.41 -16.05
CA LEU A 6 -47.54 -29.74 -17.35
C LEU A 6 -47.33 -28.22 -17.22
N HIS A 7 -47.87 -27.61 -16.17
CA HIS A 7 -47.71 -26.18 -15.90
C HIS A 7 -46.25 -25.82 -15.58
N PHE A 8 -45.57 -26.65 -14.77
CA PHE A 8 -44.17 -26.41 -14.40
C PHE A 8 -43.22 -26.52 -15.61
N TYR A 9 -43.49 -27.45 -16.52
CA TYR A 9 -42.68 -27.63 -17.72
C TYR A 9 -42.80 -26.45 -18.69
N ILE A 10 -44.00 -25.89 -18.88
CA ILE A 10 -44.24 -24.74 -19.77
C ILE A 10 -43.55 -23.48 -19.23
N VAL A 11 -43.65 -23.21 -17.92
CA VAL A 11 -43.05 -22.02 -17.29
C VAL A 11 -41.52 -22.02 -17.42
N ASN A 12 -40.88 -23.18 -17.19
CA ASN A 12 -39.42 -23.28 -17.33
C ASN A 12 -38.95 -23.13 -18.78
N LYS A 13 -39.70 -23.65 -19.76
CA LYS A 13 -39.34 -23.53 -21.18
C LYS A 13 -39.44 -22.09 -21.68
N VAL A 14 -40.44 -21.32 -21.24
CA VAL A 14 -40.58 -19.90 -21.60
C VAL A 14 -39.46 -19.05 -20.98
N LYS A 15 -39.09 -19.32 -19.73
CA LYS A 15 -38.00 -18.59 -19.04
C LYS A 15 -36.65 -18.76 -19.76
N HIS A 16 -36.37 -19.96 -20.26
CA HIS A 16 -35.12 -20.25 -20.97
C HIS A 16 -35.05 -19.57 -22.35
N ILE A 17 -36.19 -19.40 -23.04
CA ILE A 17 -36.27 -18.70 -24.33
C ILE A 17 -36.10 -17.18 -24.15
N MET A 18 -36.66 -16.61 -23.08
CA MET A 18 -36.52 -15.19 -22.75
C MET A 18 -35.07 -14.81 -22.43
N GLN A 19 -34.34 -15.64 -21.67
CA GLN A 19 -32.92 -15.37 -21.35
C GLN A 19 -32.00 -15.39 -22.58
N LYS A 20 -32.27 -16.24 -23.58
CA LYS A 20 -31.46 -16.28 -24.81
C LYS A 20 -31.66 -15.03 -25.69
N LYS A 21 -32.86 -14.44 -25.71
CA LYS A 21 -33.13 -13.22 -26.52
C LYS A 21 -32.49 -11.96 -25.92
N ILE A 22 -32.42 -11.86 -24.59
CA ILE A 22 -31.79 -10.71 -23.90
C ILE A 22 -30.27 -10.69 -24.14
N SER A 23 -29.62 -11.85 -24.17
CA SER A 23 -28.17 -11.95 -24.45
C SER A 23 -27.80 -11.46 -25.85
N LEU A 24 -28.65 -11.73 -26.87
CA LEU A 24 -28.37 -11.33 -28.25
C LEU A 24 -28.56 -9.82 -28.48
N LEU A 25 -29.53 -9.19 -27.83
CA LEU A 25 -29.74 -7.73 -27.92
C LEU A 25 -28.62 -6.92 -27.25
N THR A 26 -28.01 -7.45 -26.18
CA THR A 26 -26.92 -6.77 -25.48
C THR A 26 -25.63 -6.76 -26.31
N LEU A 27 -25.40 -7.80 -27.13
CA LEU A 27 -24.20 -7.90 -27.98
C LEU A 27 -24.22 -6.92 -29.16
N ILE A 28 -25.40 -6.58 -29.69
CA ILE A 28 -25.54 -5.64 -30.82
C ILE A 28 -25.33 -4.19 -30.36
N PHE A 29 -25.73 -3.84 -29.13
CA PHE A 29 -25.55 -2.48 -28.59
C PHE A 29 -24.08 -2.13 -28.29
N VAL A 30 -23.26 -3.11 -27.91
CA VAL A 30 -21.84 -2.89 -27.56
C VAL A 30 -20.98 -2.67 -28.81
N LEU A 31 -21.32 -3.27 -29.96
CA LEU A 31 -20.54 -3.12 -31.19
C LEU A 31 -20.90 -1.86 -32.00
N GLY A 32 -22.06 -1.24 -31.78
CA GLY A 32 -22.47 -0.02 -32.48
C GLY A 32 -21.84 1.27 -31.92
N PHE A 33 -21.48 1.30 -30.64
CA PHE A 33 -20.99 2.52 -29.98
C PHE A 33 -19.47 2.76 -30.12
N SER A 34 -18.69 1.75 -30.51
CA SER A 34 -17.24 1.90 -30.65
C SER A 34 -16.81 2.60 -31.95
N ALA A 35 -17.68 2.69 -32.96
CA ALA A 35 -17.34 3.31 -34.23
C ALA A 35 -17.54 4.84 -34.27
N TRP A 36 -18.35 5.42 -33.36
CA TRP A 36 -18.66 6.86 -33.42
C TRP A 36 -17.78 7.72 -32.49
N ALA A 37 -17.17 7.14 -31.46
CA ALA A 37 -16.36 7.89 -30.49
C ALA A 37 -14.92 8.19 -30.97
N VAL A 38 -14.44 7.55 -32.04
CA VAL A 38 -13.05 7.70 -32.52
C VAL A 38 -12.87 8.94 -33.44
N ALA A 39 -13.95 9.57 -33.90
CA ALA A 39 -13.87 10.59 -34.96
C ALA A 39 -13.89 12.07 -34.49
N GLN A 40 -13.96 12.38 -33.19
CA GLN A 40 -14.17 13.77 -32.72
C GLN A 40 -13.12 14.35 -31.77
N VAL A 41 -12.01 13.66 -31.48
CA VAL A 41 -10.95 14.19 -30.59
C VAL A 41 -9.69 14.53 -31.38
N GLN A 42 -9.81 15.47 -32.32
CA GLN A 42 -8.64 15.99 -33.02
C GLN A 42 -8.89 17.41 -33.52
N LYS A 43 -9.05 18.38 -32.60
CA LYS A 43 -8.92 19.80 -32.93
C LYS A 43 -8.43 20.62 -31.71
N SER A 44 -7.27 21.22 -31.94
CA SER A 44 -6.69 22.40 -31.27
C SER A 44 -6.45 22.34 -29.76
N SER A 45 -5.24 21.93 -29.38
CA SER A 45 -4.63 22.37 -28.12
C SER A 45 -3.60 23.47 -28.45
N PRO A 46 -3.79 24.73 -28.00
CA PRO A 46 -2.83 25.80 -28.23
C PRO A 46 -1.58 25.60 -27.36
N THR A 47 -0.44 25.47 -28.01
CA THR A 47 0.89 25.40 -27.40
C THR A 47 1.30 26.77 -26.84
N ASN A 48 0.86 27.11 -25.64
CA ASN A 48 1.49 28.17 -24.86
C ASN A 48 2.43 27.49 -23.84
N LYS A 49 3.71 27.36 -24.22
CA LYS A 49 4.76 26.84 -23.33
C LYS A 49 5.20 27.96 -22.42
N GLU A 50 4.51 28.14 -21.30
CA GLU A 50 5.07 28.93 -20.20
C GLU A 50 6.40 28.30 -19.75
N PRO A 51 7.44 29.11 -19.50
CA PRO A 51 8.71 28.60 -19.01
C PRO A 51 8.48 27.90 -17.67
N ILE A 52 8.77 26.60 -17.64
CA ILE A 52 8.75 25.79 -16.43
C ILE A 52 9.78 26.40 -15.48
N THR A 53 9.31 27.23 -14.56
CA THR A 53 10.14 27.81 -13.52
C THR A 53 10.46 26.67 -12.57
N CYS A 54 11.70 26.19 -12.61
CA CYS A 54 12.19 25.17 -11.68
C CYS A 54 12.08 25.73 -10.26
N GLN A 55 10.96 25.46 -9.59
CA GLN A 55 10.80 25.75 -8.18
C GLN A 55 11.93 25.00 -7.46
N GLN A 56 12.83 25.74 -6.81
CA GLN A 56 13.83 25.17 -5.93
C GLN A 56 13.08 24.40 -4.84
N LEU A 57 13.16 23.07 -4.90
CA LEU A 57 12.66 22.19 -3.85
C LEU A 57 13.46 22.52 -2.59
N VAL A 58 12.81 23.19 -1.64
CA VAL A 58 13.37 23.37 -0.30
C VAL A 58 13.57 21.97 0.27
N PRO A 59 14.80 21.57 0.65
CA PRO A 59 15.04 20.22 1.13
C PRO A 59 14.25 19.97 2.41
N GLU A 60 13.30 19.03 2.36
CA GLU A 60 12.46 18.67 3.50
C GLU A 60 13.31 17.90 4.53
N VAL A 61 13.34 18.38 5.77
CA VAL A 61 13.93 17.64 6.89
C VAL A 61 13.08 16.41 7.21
N PHE A 62 13.73 15.29 7.55
CA PHE A 62 13.04 14.07 7.93
C PHE A 62 12.27 14.22 9.25
N GLY A 63 12.63 15.10 10.17
CA GLY A 63 11.82 15.35 11.38
C GLY A 63 11.62 14.16 12.34
N ASN A 64 10.75 14.37 13.33
CA ASN A 64 10.50 13.42 14.42
C ASN A 64 9.31 12.50 14.10
N TYR A 65 9.44 11.67 13.07
CA TYR A 65 8.39 10.71 12.69
C TYR A 65 8.94 9.34 12.31
N PHE A 66 8.02 8.37 12.21
CA PHE A 66 8.17 7.14 11.44
C PHE A 66 7.51 7.33 10.07
N LEU A 67 8.18 6.85 9.04
CA LEU A 67 7.66 6.76 7.70
C LEU A 67 7.22 5.32 7.44
N PHE A 68 5.98 5.16 7.03
CA PHE A 68 5.40 3.87 6.70
C PHE A 68 4.95 3.86 5.25
N THR A 69 4.95 2.67 4.68
CA THR A 69 4.49 2.45 3.31
C THR A 69 3.16 1.70 3.30
N GLY A 70 2.24 2.15 2.47
CA GLY A 70 0.92 1.54 2.28
C GLY A 70 0.33 1.93 0.94
N PHE A 71 -0.99 1.90 0.84
CA PHE A 71 -1.72 2.34 -0.35
C PHE A 71 -2.61 3.51 -0.01
N GLY A 72 -2.59 4.54 -0.86
CA GLY A 72 -3.52 5.65 -0.87
C GLY A 72 -4.52 5.52 -2.01
N LEU A 73 -5.80 5.78 -1.77
CA LEU A 73 -6.79 5.96 -2.83
C LEU A 73 -6.82 7.42 -3.26
N TYR A 74 -6.50 7.68 -4.53
CA TYR A 74 -6.63 9.01 -5.11
C TYR A 74 -8.06 9.19 -5.64
N PRO A 75 -8.83 10.17 -5.15
CA PRO A 75 -10.24 10.33 -5.53
C PRO A 75 -10.45 10.53 -7.02
N GLU A 76 -9.55 11.27 -7.67
CA GLU A 76 -9.65 11.63 -9.08
C GLU A 76 -9.49 10.42 -10.02
N SER A 77 -8.53 9.54 -9.72
CA SER A 77 -8.27 8.35 -10.52
C SER A 77 -9.06 7.13 -10.06
N SER A 78 -9.56 7.13 -8.82
CA SER A 78 -10.06 5.94 -8.12
C SER A 78 -9.07 4.77 -8.12
N VAL A 79 -7.77 5.06 -8.30
CA VAL A 79 -6.69 4.08 -8.29
C VAL A 79 -6.04 4.04 -6.92
N TRP A 80 -5.79 2.83 -6.44
CA TRP A 80 -4.96 2.58 -5.27
C TRP A 80 -3.50 2.63 -5.69
N GLU A 81 -2.78 3.62 -5.20
CA GLU A 81 -1.35 3.78 -5.48
C GLU A 81 -0.55 3.68 -4.20
N LYS A 82 0.71 3.31 -4.32
CA LYS A 82 1.60 3.23 -3.18
C LYS A 82 1.80 4.65 -2.63
N SER A 83 1.70 4.78 -1.31
CA SER A 83 1.85 6.06 -0.64
C SER A 83 2.60 5.88 0.67
N ASN A 84 3.32 6.92 1.07
CA ASN A 84 3.99 6.97 2.35
C ASN A 84 3.21 7.86 3.32
N PHE A 85 3.15 7.44 4.57
CA PHE A 85 2.51 8.20 5.64
C PHE A 85 3.48 8.40 6.79
N LYS A 86 3.44 9.62 7.34
CA LYS A 86 4.29 10.08 8.43
C LYS A 86 3.47 10.01 9.72
N VAL A 87 4.00 9.37 10.75
CA VAL A 87 3.39 9.32 12.09
C VAL A 87 4.43 9.78 13.09
N GLY A 88 4.07 10.72 13.97
CA GLY A 88 5.00 11.24 14.98
C GLY A 88 5.61 10.11 15.81
N ASP A 89 6.91 10.22 16.13
CA ASP A 89 7.62 9.21 16.93
C ASP A 89 7.21 9.19 18.42
N THR A 90 6.27 10.05 18.82
CA THR A 90 5.61 10.04 20.12
C THR A 90 4.15 9.56 20.03
N ALA A 91 3.67 9.28 18.82
CA ALA A 91 2.28 8.98 18.51
C ALA A 91 2.12 7.70 17.69
N LEU A 92 2.99 6.71 17.89
CA LEU A 92 2.97 5.46 17.14
C LEU A 92 1.63 4.69 17.24
N TYR A 93 0.83 4.97 18.27
CA TYR A 93 -0.54 4.47 18.38
C TYR A 93 -1.43 4.86 17.19
N GLU A 94 -1.19 6.00 16.52
CA GLU A 94 -1.99 6.43 15.36
C GLU A 94 -1.82 5.46 14.18
N ALA A 95 -0.61 4.97 13.97
CA ALA A 95 -0.31 3.96 12.96
C ALA A 95 -1.02 2.62 13.26
N PHE A 96 -1.17 2.25 14.54
CA PHE A 96 -1.94 1.07 14.93
C PHE A 96 -3.44 1.23 14.66
N GLU A 97 -4.00 2.42 14.89
CA GLU A 97 -5.39 2.70 14.55
C GLU A 97 -5.62 2.57 13.04
N MET A 98 -4.63 2.92 12.20
CA MET A 98 -4.71 2.71 10.75
C MET A 98 -4.76 1.23 10.36
N ILE A 99 -3.96 0.38 11.01
CA ILE A 99 -3.94 -1.08 10.72
C ILE A 99 -5.23 -1.76 11.20
N ASN A 100 -5.77 -1.32 12.34
CA ASN A 100 -6.92 -1.97 12.96
C ASN A 100 -8.28 -1.42 12.50
N LYS A 101 -8.30 -0.34 11.71
CA LYS A 101 -9.55 0.17 11.13
C LYS A 101 -10.13 -0.88 10.18
N ASP A 102 -11.31 -1.36 10.55
CA ASP A 102 -12.10 -2.28 9.73
C ASP A 102 -12.40 -1.63 8.36
N ARG A 103 -12.15 -2.39 7.29
CA ARG A 103 -12.49 -2.04 5.91
C ARG A 103 -13.94 -1.54 5.79
N GLN A 104 -14.88 -2.13 6.53
CA GLN A 104 -16.30 -1.75 6.50
C GLN A 104 -16.57 -0.32 7.02
N LYS A 105 -15.78 0.14 8.00
CA LYS A 105 -15.95 1.49 8.58
C LYS A 105 -15.48 2.56 7.60
N ILE A 106 -14.51 2.22 6.75
CA ILE A 106 -13.99 3.11 5.72
C ILE A 106 -15.01 3.27 4.58
N ASP A 107 -15.60 2.17 4.12
CA ASP A 107 -16.66 2.18 3.10
C ASP A 107 -17.89 3.02 3.52
N SER A 108 -18.21 2.99 4.82
CA SER A 108 -19.34 3.76 5.39
C SER A 108 -19.08 5.27 5.39
N LEU A 109 -17.84 5.71 5.65
CA LEU A 109 -17.46 7.12 5.61
C LEU A 109 -17.43 7.67 4.17
N LYS A 110 -16.96 6.86 3.22
CA LYS A 110 -16.99 7.17 1.78
C LYS A 110 -18.41 7.41 1.27
N LYS A 111 -19.39 6.64 1.78
CA LYS A 111 -20.81 6.81 1.44
C LYS A 111 -21.42 8.10 1.97
N LEU A 112 -20.99 8.56 3.16
CA LEU A 112 -21.55 9.73 3.82
C LEU A 112 -20.94 11.04 3.34
N TYR A 113 -19.70 11.03 2.86
CA TYR A 113 -18.96 12.24 2.51
C TYR A 113 -18.13 12.06 1.23
N PRO A 114 -18.76 12.03 0.04
CA PRO A 114 -18.09 11.70 -1.21
C PRO A 114 -17.05 12.73 -1.71
N VAL A 115 -17.09 13.96 -1.20
CA VAL A 115 -16.27 15.10 -1.72
C VAL A 115 -15.17 15.52 -0.74
N ALA A 116 -15.22 15.07 0.50
CA ALA A 116 -14.42 15.64 1.59
C ALA A 116 -13.53 14.60 2.27
N TYR A 117 -12.77 13.77 1.55
CA TYR A 117 -11.84 12.87 2.25
C TYR A 117 -10.44 12.83 1.65
N MET A 118 -9.51 13.10 2.58
CA MET A 118 -8.13 12.67 2.62
C MET A 118 -7.94 11.32 1.93
N VAL A 119 -6.84 11.19 1.19
CA VAL A 119 -6.35 9.94 0.59
C VAL A 119 -6.62 8.78 1.54
N GLU A 120 -7.54 7.87 1.16
CA GLU A 120 -7.85 6.70 1.97
C GLU A 120 -6.58 5.87 2.05
N SER A 121 -5.96 5.81 3.22
CA SER A 121 -4.70 5.10 3.42
C SER A 121 -4.95 3.75 4.07
N ARG A 122 -4.44 2.67 3.49
CA ARG A 122 -4.48 1.32 4.07
C ARG A 122 -3.10 0.66 4.04
N PRO A 123 -2.79 -0.22 5.00
CA PRO A 123 -1.57 -1.02 4.92
C PRO A 123 -1.64 -1.99 3.73
N LYS A 124 -0.47 -2.36 3.20
CA LYS A 124 -0.36 -3.33 2.09
C LYS A 124 -0.74 -4.75 2.53
N SER A 125 -0.43 -5.11 3.77
CA SER A 125 -0.76 -6.40 4.37
C SER A 125 -1.16 -6.24 5.83
N LYS A 126 -1.32 -7.36 6.56
CA LYS A 126 -1.55 -7.34 8.01
C LYS A 126 -0.33 -6.86 8.81
N VAL A 127 0.82 -6.71 8.15
CA VAL A 127 2.06 -6.18 8.73
C VAL A 127 2.45 -4.90 7.99
N MET A 128 3.01 -3.96 8.73
CA MET A 128 3.36 -2.65 8.19
C MET A 128 4.74 -2.25 8.71
N LEU A 129 5.68 -2.06 7.78
CA LEU A 129 7.06 -1.67 8.11
C LEU A 129 7.15 -0.15 8.29
N GLY A 130 7.70 0.27 9.43
CA GLY A 130 7.93 1.67 9.77
C GLY A 130 9.43 1.96 9.88
N LEU A 131 9.88 2.99 9.19
CA LEU A 131 11.26 3.47 9.19
C LEU A 131 11.36 4.80 9.91
N LYS A 132 12.28 4.90 10.88
CA LYS A 132 12.68 6.17 11.48
C LYS A 132 14.15 6.44 11.17
N LEU A 133 14.41 7.64 10.66
CA LEU A 133 15.75 8.15 10.35
C LEU A 133 16.12 9.28 11.29
N ASN A 134 17.32 9.83 11.10
CA ASN A 134 17.79 11.03 11.79
C ASN A 134 16.87 12.23 11.49
N PRO A 135 16.31 12.91 12.51
CA PRO A 135 15.37 14.03 12.31
C PRO A 135 15.93 15.21 11.51
N ILE A 136 17.25 15.42 11.52
CA ILE A 136 17.89 16.52 10.80
C ILE A 136 18.31 16.14 9.37
N LEU A 137 18.00 14.92 8.91
CA LEU A 137 18.33 14.47 7.56
C LEU A 137 17.49 15.25 6.53
N THR A 138 18.14 16.05 5.70
CA THR A 138 17.49 16.93 4.70
C THR A 138 17.38 16.32 3.31
N GLN A 139 17.89 15.10 3.13
CA GLN A 139 17.91 14.42 1.84
C GLN A 139 17.74 12.91 2.03
N TYR A 140 16.50 12.46 1.95
CA TYR A 140 16.18 11.05 1.82
C TYR A 140 15.29 10.86 0.61
N LEU A 141 15.52 9.79 -0.16
CA LEU A 141 14.67 9.46 -1.30
C LEU A 141 13.93 8.16 -0.99
N SER A 142 12.60 8.23 -0.99
CA SER A 142 11.76 7.04 -1.06
C SER A 142 11.54 6.71 -2.53
N ALA A 143 12.06 5.57 -2.97
CA ALA A 143 11.82 5.04 -4.31
C ALA A 143 11.02 3.74 -4.23
N ASP A 144 10.19 3.52 -5.25
CA ASP A 144 9.53 2.24 -5.43
C ASP A 144 10.48 1.25 -6.09
N ALA A 145 11.05 0.36 -5.29
CA ALA A 145 11.91 -0.73 -5.75
C ALA A 145 11.12 -2.04 -5.82
N GLY A 146 10.11 -2.06 -6.70
CA GLY A 146 9.25 -3.23 -6.89
C GLY A 146 8.39 -3.53 -5.64
N PRO A 147 8.38 -4.78 -5.12
CA PRO A 147 7.51 -5.15 -4.00
C PRO A 147 7.92 -4.51 -2.66
N ASN A 148 9.15 -4.00 -2.58
CA ASN A 148 9.75 -3.46 -1.36
C ASN A 148 9.84 -1.93 -1.43
N ALA A 149 9.75 -1.27 -0.27
CA ALA A 149 10.10 0.14 -0.16
C ALA A 149 11.64 0.28 -0.21
N LYS A 150 12.15 1.28 -0.93
CA LYS A 150 13.58 1.61 -0.94
C LYS A 150 13.81 3.00 -0.41
N TYR A 151 14.74 3.13 0.53
CA TYR A 151 15.15 4.39 1.12
C TYR A 151 16.64 4.61 0.88
N ILE A 152 16.96 5.73 0.23
CA ILE A 152 18.33 6.22 0.08
C ILE A 152 18.59 7.23 1.19
N ILE A 153 19.61 6.95 2.01
CA ILE A 153 20.02 7.71 3.18
C ILE A 153 21.34 8.41 2.81
N ASN A 154 21.33 9.74 2.72
CA ASN A 154 22.50 10.50 2.22
C ASN A 154 23.58 10.76 3.28
N ASP A 155 23.36 10.35 4.52
CA ASP A 155 24.36 10.46 5.60
C ASP A 155 24.75 9.07 6.14
N SER A 156 25.49 9.02 7.25
CA SER A 156 25.85 7.79 7.96
C SER A 156 25.01 7.56 9.23
N SER A 157 23.80 8.11 9.28
CA SER A 157 22.95 8.01 10.46
C SER A 157 22.29 6.63 10.60
N ASN A 158 21.79 6.39 11.81
CA ASN A 158 21.08 5.16 12.14
C ASN A 158 19.67 5.17 11.52
N ALA A 159 19.27 4.02 10.97
CA ALA A 159 17.92 3.73 10.57
C ALA A 159 17.29 2.75 11.55
N ILE A 160 16.17 3.13 12.17
CA ILE A 160 15.39 2.29 13.08
C ILE A 160 14.25 1.68 12.29
N LEU A 161 14.13 0.35 12.32
CA LEU A 161 13.07 -0.35 11.61
C LEU A 161 12.17 -1.15 12.57
N ILE A 162 10.87 -0.97 12.39
CA ILE A 162 9.83 -1.64 13.17
C ILE A 162 8.80 -2.29 12.24
N ALA A 163 8.08 -3.29 12.76
CA ALA A 163 6.96 -3.93 12.10
C ALA A 163 5.72 -3.90 13.00
N LEU A 164 4.74 -3.08 12.62
CA LEU A 164 3.43 -3.05 13.25
C LEU A 164 2.57 -4.21 12.74
N GLY A 165 1.58 -4.62 13.54
CA GLY A 165 0.75 -5.81 13.28
C GLY A 165 1.32 -7.12 13.87
N ILE A 166 2.61 -7.12 14.23
CA ILE A 166 3.26 -8.20 14.99
C ILE A 166 3.26 -7.80 16.47
N ASN A 167 2.73 -8.65 17.34
CA ASN A 167 2.54 -8.41 18.77
C ASN A 167 2.75 -9.70 19.59
N ALA A 168 2.58 -9.62 20.92
CA ALA A 168 2.82 -10.75 21.82
C ALA A 168 2.00 -12.02 21.49
N ALA A 169 0.82 -11.87 20.88
CA ALA A 169 -0.04 -13.00 20.55
C ALA A 169 0.38 -13.74 19.28
N ASN A 170 1.09 -13.08 18.34
CA ASN A 170 1.42 -13.65 17.03
C ASN A 170 2.92 -13.62 16.67
N VAL A 171 3.81 -13.07 17.50
CA VAL A 171 5.24 -12.90 17.17
C VAL A 171 5.94 -14.19 16.76
N ASN A 172 5.54 -15.32 17.36
CA ASN A 172 6.11 -16.64 17.04
C ASN A 172 5.77 -17.12 15.62
N ASP A 173 4.78 -16.50 14.97
CA ASP A 173 4.37 -16.80 13.60
C ASP A 173 5.17 -16.00 12.57
N TYR A 174 6.08 -15.13 13.02
CA TYR A 174 6.88 -14.28 12.13
C TYR A 174 8.36 -14.60 12.24
N ARG A 175 9.06 -14.45 11.12
CA ARG A 175 10.52 -14.43 11.06
C ARG A 175 10.98 -13.21 10.28
N TYR A 176 12.12 -12.66 10.67
CA TYR A 176 12.79 -11.62 9.90
C TYR A 176 14.25 -12.01 9.67
N HIS A 177 14.83 -11.49 8.59
CA HIS A 177 16.24 -11.67 8.26
C HIS A 177 16.79 -10.41 7.59
N VAL A 178 18.11 -10.32 7.50
CA VAL A 178 18.81 -9.15 6.93
C VAL A 178 19.88 -9.62 5.96
N VAL A 179 19.83 -9.11 4.73
CA VAL A 179 20.74 -9.50 3.64
C VAL A 179 21.41 -8.25 3.07
N ALA A 180 22.73 -8.29 2.88
CA ALA A 180 23.47 -7.24 2.20
C ALA A 180 23.26 -7.31 0.67
N SER A 181 23.58 -6.23 -0.04
CA SER A 181 23.45 -6.20 -1.51
C SER A 181 24.31 -7.20 -2.27
N ASP A 182 25.36 -7.74 -1.66
CA ASP A 182 26.21 -8.80 -2.24
C ASP A 182 25.65 -10.22 -1.98
N GLY A 183 24.47 -10.33 -1.36
CA GLY A 183 23.84 -11.59 -0.99
C GLY A 183 24.31 -12.14 0.36
N THR A 184 25.26 -11.49 1.04
CA THR A 184 25.71 -11.92 2.37
C THR A 184 24.58 -11.78 3.39
N GLU A 185 24.21 -12.89 4.03
CA GLU A 185 23.24 -12.90 5.11
C GLU A 185 23.89 -12.32 6.38
N ILE A 186 23.42 -11.15 6.81
CA ILE A 186 23.89 -10.46 8.01
C ILE A 186 23.20 -11.02 9.26
N THR A 187 21.91 -11.33 9.12
CA THR A 187 21.08 -11.88 10.20
C THR A 187 20.22 -12.96 9.60
N THR A 188 20.31 -14.17 10.15
CA THR A 188 19.50 -15.31 9.73
C THR A 188 18.03 -15.11 10.12
N TRP A 189 17.15 -16.00 9.68
CA TRP A 189 15.73 -15.97 10.05
C TRP A 189 15.51 -16.09 11.57
N LEU A 190 15.25 -14.96 12.23
CA LEU A 190 15.05 -14.86 13.67
C LEU A 190 13.62 -14.44 14.02
N ILE A 191 13.19 -14.74 15.24
CA ILE A 191 11.94 -14.23 15.81
C ILE A 191 12.15 -12.75 16.16
N PRO A 192 11.30 -11.82 15.70
CA PRO A 192 11.43 -10.41 16.05
C PRO A 192 11.33 -10.17 17.55
N GLN A 193 12.14 -9.25 18.08
CA GLN A 193 11.98 -8.80 19.46
C GLN A 193 10.78 -7.86 19.56
N LEU A 194 10.07 -7.88 20.68
CA LEU A 194 8.96 -6.96 20.92
C LEU A 194 9.42 -5.74 21.73
N GLN A 195 8.93 -4.57 21.34
CA GLN A 195 9.12 -3.31 22.08
C GLN A 195 7.80 -2.55 22.17
N GLN A 196 7.72 -1.62 23.13
CA GLN A 196 6.57 -0.73 23.30
C GLN A 196 7.04 0.68 23.65
N ASN A 197 7.77 1.29 22.71
CA ASN A 197 8.29 2.65 22.84
C ASN A 197 7.51 3.60 21.90
N TYR A 198 7.97 4.85 21.77
CA TYR A 198 7.47 5.81 20.78
C TYR A 198 5.96 6.11 20.87
N GLY A 199 5.41 6.04 22.09
CA GLY A 199 3.97 6.27 22.34
C GLY A 199 3.06 5.13 21.88
N ALA A 200 3.59 3.93 21.61
CA ALA A 200 2.77 2.77 21.25
C ALA A 200 1.89 2.30 22.43
N LYS A 201 0.59 2.09 22.16
CA LYS A 201 -0.35 1.48 23.12
C LYS A 201 -0.24 -0.04 23.22
N LYS A 202 0.39 -0.68 22.24
CA LYS A 202 0.58 -2.14 22.14
C LYS A 202 2.01 -2.43 21.72
N ALA A 203 2.54 -3.57 22.15
CA ALA A 203 3.85 -4.02 21.70
C ALA A 203 3.87 -4.26 20.18
N TYR A 204 4.98 -3.91 19.55
CA TYR A 204 5.27 -4.13 18.13
C TYR A 204 6.61 -4.85 17.96
N ALA A 205 6.85 -5.41 16.77
CA ALA A 205 8.15 -6.01 16.45
C ALA A 205 9.20 -4.94 16.15
N PHE A 206 10.30 -4.96 16.89
CA PHE A 206 11.52 -4.23 16.60
C PHE A 206 12.45 -5.13 15.77
N LEU A 207 12.79 -4.67 14.56
CA LEU A 207 13.60 -5.45 13.61
C LEU A 207 15.09 -5.13 13.73
N GLY A 208 15.41 -3.90 14.12
CA GLY A 208 16.77 -3.51 14.44
C GLY A 208 17.05 -2.03 14.23
N THR A 209 18.28 -1.66 14.58
CA THR A 209 18.91 -0.39 14.23
C THR A 209 20.04 -0.68 13.28
N TYR A 210 20.03 -0.05 12.11
CA TYR A 210 20.97 -0.33 11.03
C TYR A 210 21.79 0.91 10.70
N LYS A 211 23.07 0.68 10.40
CA LYS A 211 24.00 1.70 9.91
C LYS A 211 25.09 1.02 9.09
N TYR A 212 25.03 1.18 7.78
CA TYR A 212 25.99 0.55 6.86
C TYR A 212 26.45 1.54 5.79
N ALA A 213 27.34 2.47 6.16
CA ALA A 213 27.84 3.51 5.26
C ALA A 213 28.34 2.93 3.91
N GLY A 214 27.86 3.50 2.81
CA GLY A 214 28.22 3.07 1.45
C GLY A 214 27.76 1.65 1.07
N LYS A 215 26.82 1.06 1.81
CA LYS A 215 26.26 -0.27 1.53
C LYS A 215 24.74 -0.19 1.45
N GLN A 216 24.17 -1.20 0.80
CA GLN A 216 22.74 -1.46 0.77
C GLN A 216 22.44 -2.73 1.56
N VAL A 217 21.39 -2.70 2.38
CA VAL A 217 20.85 -3.87 3.08
C VAL A 217 19.35 -3.98 2.83
N GLN A 218 18.88 -5.22 2.78
CA GLN A 218 17.47 -5.56 2.66
C GLN A 218 17.04 -6.27 3.94
N VAL A 219 15.97 -5.77 4.55
CA VAL A 219 15.34 -6.39 5.71
C VAL A 219 14.00 -6.94 5.26
N GLU A 220 13.78 -8.24 5.45
CA GLU A 220 12.51 -8.87 5.12
C GLU A 220 11.86 -9.46 6.36
N VAL A 221 10.53 -9.44 6.38
CA VAL A 221 9.69 -10.09 7.39
C VAL A 221 8.70 -10.98 6.67
N LYS A 222 8.51 -12.20 7.15
CA LYS A 222 7.50 -13.14 6.64
C LYS A 222 6.72 -13.78 7.78
N ASN A 223 5.46 -14.10 7.52
CA ASN A 223 4.70 -15.03 8.35
C ASN A 223 5.03 -16.47 7.92
N ILE A 224 5.33 -17.37 8.86
CA ILE A 224 5.71 -18.77 8.57
C ILE A 224 4.50 -19.68 8.34
N LYS A 225 3.31 -19.24 8.74
CA LYS A 225 2.04 -19.96 8.52
C LYS A 225 1.31 -19.48 7.26
N ASP A 226 1.55 -18.23 6.85
CA ASP A 226 0.94 -17.59 5.70
C ASP A 226 1.99 -16.84 4.87
N GLU A 227 2.58 -17.53 3.88
CA GLU A 227 3.66 -16.97 3.05
C GLU A 227 3.20 -15.81 2.15
N SER A 228 1.89 -15.58 2.00
CA SER A 228 1.38 -14.40 1.31
C SER A 228 1.68 -13.10 2.07
N ILE A 229 1.94 -13.20 3.38
CA ILE A 229 2.35 -12.09 4.22
C ILE A 229 3.88 -12.04 4.23
N LYS A 230 4.44 -11.38 3.21
CA LYS A 230 5.86 -11.04 3.11
C LYS A 230 6.01 -9.55 2.84
N GLU A 231 6.79 -8.87 3.67
CA GLU A 231 7.13 -7.46 3.49
C GLU A 231 8.65 -7.29 3.53
N GLY A 232 9.14 -6.25 2.87
CA GLY A 232 10.56 -5.94 2.84
C GLY A 232 10.84 -4.46 2.62
N VAL A 233 12.00 -4.04 3.12
CA VAL A 233 12.55 -2.71 2.92
C VAL A 233 14.01 -2.80 2.52
N VAL A 234 14.41 -1.94 1.59
CA VAL A 234 15.80 -1.77 1.16
C VAL A 234 16.29 -0.43 1.72
N LEU A 235 17.40 -0.47 2.44
CA LEU A 235 18.06 0.71 3.00
C LEU A 235 19.43 0.84 2.33
N GLU A 236 19.68 1.97 1.66
CA GLU A 236 20.93 2.25 0.96
C GLU A 236 21.56 3.52 1.55
N TRP A 237 22.73 3.40 2.17
CA TRP A 237 23.49 4.57 2.62
C TRP A 237 24.44 5.03 1.51
N LYS A 238 24.39 6.32 1.17
CA LYS A 238 25.42 6.92 0.31
C LYS A 238 26.75 7.03 1.05
N ARG A 239 27.83 7.10 0.28
CA ARG A 239 29.18 7.37 0.82
C ARG A 239 29.36 8.85 1.07
#